data_AF-A0A6P8HHE0-F1
#
_entry.id   AF-A0A6P8HHE0-F1
#
_cell.length_a   1.000
_cell.length_b   1.000
_cell.length_c   1.000
_cell.angle_alpha   90.00
_cell.angle_beta   90.00
_cell.angle_gamma   90.00
#
_symmetry.space_group_name_H-M   'P 1'
#
loop_
_entity.id
_entity.type
_entity.pdbx_description
1 polymer ?
#
loop_
_entity_poly.entity_id
_entity_poly.type
_entity_poly.pdbx_seq_one_letter_code
_entity_poly.pdbx_strand_id
1 'polypeptide(L)'
;MGGKYQRLTSEAGSKTLKTGLFSYIFFTWLNGLLKLGYQRPLAYDDLLELSDENKAQDLVAKLHGLWMEEINSAKKRGRKPRLWKAMFKLFLRDVILFTALKLVDEAMGITLVVSVWFYLKFLEEGSHMDQTYVVGIVASIGIPSLIKVFFYHHSDYLAVLMGVRLKSAVIGLIHKTITESRRSDLSKFTTGHIVNLVSNDAKRMDELGISLGEALSTPIAVVVVVLLPLLVGWPSLSCLLLMLVLIIINLLLTQLYTNIRLEQAKVTDKRLAVMSEIICGIRAVKMYAWEWKYNETVQALRGYFQILFSYYYFICVYNFDRESCLFA
;
A
#
# COMPACT_ATOMS: atom_id res chain seq x y z
N MET A 1 30.55 28.29 9.27
CA MET A 1 30.48 26.85 9.64
C MET A 1 30.17 26.05 8.38
N GLY A 2 31.20 25.72 7.60
CA GLY A 2 31.08 24.92 6.39
C GLY A 2 31.29 23.45 6.71
N GLY A 3 30.21 22.74 7.05
CA GLY A 3 30.24 21.28 7.15
C GLY A 3 30.41 20.70 5.76
N LYS A 4 31.61 20.22 5.43
CA LYS A 4 31.80 19.36 4.25
C LYS A 4 30.95 18.13 4.45
N TYR A 5 29.93 17.95 3.61
CA TYR A 5 29.23 16.68 3.49
C TYR A 5 30.24 15.66 2.98
N GLN A 6 30.74 14.81 3.88
CA GLN A 6 31.57 13.68 3.50
C GLN A 6 30.63 12.67 2.85
N ARG A 7 30.74 12.52 1.53
CA ARG A 7 30.07 11.45 0.80
C ARG A 7 30.56 10.14 1.45
N LEU A 8 29.66 9.39 2.08
CA LEU A 8 29.96 8.06 2.59
C LEU A 8 30.42 7.21 1.41
N THR A 9 31.73 7.10 1.23
CA THR A 9 32.32 6.15 0.30
C THR A 9 32.09 4.78 0.91
N SER A 10 31.26 3.98 0.25
CA SER A 10 31.09 2.55 0.54
C SER A 10 32.44 1.88 0.25
N GLU A 11 33.34 1.88 1.24
CA GLU A 11 34.60 1.12 1.22
C GLU A 11 34.45 -0.27 1.87
N ALA A 12 33.26 -0.59 2.40
CA ALA A 12 32.91 -1.96 2.74
C ALA A 12 32.28 -2.62 1.50
N GLY A 13 33.01 -3.53 0.86
CA GLY A 13 32.66 -4.17 -0.42
C GLY A 13 31.14 -4.34 -0.62
N SER A 14 30.61 -3.62 -1.61
CA SER A 14 29.19 -3.57 -1.98
C SER A 14 28.58 -4.97 -1.97
N LYS A 15 27.77 -5.29 -0.95
CA LYS A 15 27.01 -6.54 -0.87
C LYS A 15 25.80 -6.47 -1.78
N THR A 16 26.02 -6.24 -3.08
CA THR A 16 24.97 -6.39 -4.08
C THR A 16 24.67 -7.87 -4.23
N LEU A 17 23.48 -8.28 -3.78
CA LEU A 17 23.01 -9.64 -3.93
C LEU A 17 22.74 -9.92 -5.40
N LYS A 18 23.62 -10.67 -6.05
CA LYS A 18 23.29 -11.39 -7.28
C LYS A 18 22.44 -12.60 -6.91
N THR A 19 21.13 -12.43 -6.94
CA THR A 19 20.20 -13.52 -6.66
C THR A 19 20.03 -14.40 -7.89
N GLY A 20 20.29 -15.70 -7.75
CA GLY A 20 19.86 -16.68 -8.77
C GLY A 20 18.33 -16.73 -8.87
N LEU A 21 17.81 -17.20 -10.01
CA LEU A 21 16.37 -17.26 -10.27
C LEU A 21 15.59 -18.00 -9.18
N PHE A 22 16.10 -19.15 -8.72
CA PHE A 22 15.49 -19.90 -7.62
C PHE A 22 15.45 -19.10 -6.31
N SER A 23 16.54 -18.38 -6.02
CA SER A 23 16.62 -17.58 -4.79
C SER A 23 15.66 -16.39 -4.83
N TYR A 24 15.48 -15.78 -6.00
CA TYR A 24 14.51 -14.72 -6.23
C TYR A 24 13.07 -15.25 -6.06
N ILE A 25 12.73 -16.36 -6.70
CA ILE A 25 11.37 -16.93 -6.70
C ILE A 25 10.92 -17.35 -5.29
N PHE A 26 11.82 -17.96 -4.51
CA PHE A 26 11.51 -18.43 -3.16
C PHE A 26 11.86 -17.39 -2.07
N PHE A 27 12.24 -16.17 -2.45
CA PHE A 27 12.71 -15.12 -1.54
C PHE A 27 13.81 -15.57 -0.57
N THR A 28 14.59 -16.60 -0.91
CA THR A 28 15.59 -17.17 0.01
C THR A 28 16.76 -16.24 0.25
N TRP A 29 16.95 -15.24 -0.61
CA TRP A 29 17.95 -14.18 -0.44
C TRP A 29 17.73 -13.37 0.86
N LEU A 30 16.49 -13.34 1.38
CA LEU A 30 16.15 -12.65 2.62
C LEU A 30 16.51 -13.47 3.88
N ASN A 31 16.63 -14.79 3.77
CA ASN A 31 16.82 -15.69 4.92
C ASN A 31 18.06 -15.35 5.76
N GLY A 32 19.15 -14.90 5.13
CA GLY A 32 20.36 -14.50 5.83
C GLY A 32 20.13 -13.31 6.77
N LEU A 33 19.39 -12.30 6.30
CA LEU A 33 19.06 -11.10 7.07
C LEU A 33 18.07 -11.43 8.20
N LEU A 34 17.05 -12.26 7.92
CA LEU A 34 16.09 -12.69 8.93
C LEU A 34 16.75 -13.51 10.04
N LYS A 35 17.67 -14.40 9.69
CA LYS A 35 18.43 -15.18 10.68
C LYS A 35 19.31 -14.29 11.55
N LEU A 36 19.94 -13.27 10.96
CA LEU A 36 20.73 -12.29 11.71
C LEU A 36 19.85 -11.48 12.67
N GLY A 37 18.69 -11.00 12.20
CA GLY A 37 17.72 -10.26 13.00
C GLY A 37 17.08 -11.08 14.13
N TYR A 38 16.98 -12.40 13.96
CA TYR A 38 16.57 -13.33 15.03
C TYR A 38 17.64 -13.45 16.13
N GLN A 39 18.92 -13.40 15.75
CA GLN A 39 20.03 -13.58 16.68
C GLN A 39 20.39 -12.30 17.44
N ARG A 40 20.30 -11.14 16.79
CA ARG A 40 20.57 -9.84 17.40
C ARG A 40 19.77 -8.72 16.73
N PRO A 41 19.51 -7.60 17.42
CA PRO A 41 18.99 -6.40 16.78
C PRO A 41 19.88 -5.97 15.59
N LEU A 42 19.24 -5.68 14.45
CA LEU A 42 19.93 -5.31 13.21
C LEU A 42 20.56 -3.92 13.34
N ALA A 43 21.79 -3.78 12.86
CA ALA A 43 22.46 -2.49 12.70
C ALA A 43 22.36 -1.98 11.26
N TYR A 44 22.67 -0.70 11.03
CA TYR A 44 22.63 -0.10 9.69
C TYR A 44 23.56 -0.81 8.70
N ASP A 45 24.75 -1.21 9.13
CA ASP A 45 25.76 -1.89 8.30
C ASP A 45 25.38 -3.33 7.92
N ASP A 46 24.35 -3.89 8.58
CA ASP A 46 23.81 -5.22 8.26
C ASP A 46 22.84 -5.18 7.08
N LEU A 47 22.34 -3.99 6.72
CA LEU A 47 21.38 -3.82 5.64
C LEU A 47 22.05 -3.96 4.26
N LEU A 48 21.33 -4.60 3.36
CA LEU A 48 21.77 -4.82 1.99
C LEU A 48 21.72 -3.52 1.20
N GLU A 49 22.74 -3.28 0.38
CA GLU A 49 22.72 -2.16 -0.55
C GLU A 49 21.63 -2.37 -1.61
N LEU A 50 21.01 -1.26 -2.02
CA LEU A 50 20.03 -1.25 -3.09
C LEU A 50 20.68 -1.67 -4.42
N SER A 51 19.98 -2.52 -5.18
CA SER A 51 20.30 -2.78 -6.59
C SER A 51 20.37 -1.47 -7.37
N ASP A 52 21.28 -1.39 -8.35
CA ASP A 52 21.49 -0.20 -9.18
C ASP A 52 20.17 0.29 -9.80
N GLU A 53 19.33 -0.61 -10.29
CA GLU A 53 18.02 -0.28 -10.86
C GLU A 53 17.06 0.43 -9.90
N ASN A 54 17.25 0.22 -8.59
CA ASN A 54 16.43 0.79 -7.52
C ASN A 54 17.08 2.02 -6.87
N LYS A 55 18.27 2.44 -7.32
CA LYS A 55 18.92 3.65 -6.79
C LYS A 55 18.14 4.89 -7.23
N ALA A 56 18.02 5.85 -6.31
CA ALA A 56 17.29 7.09 -6.55
C ALA A 56 17.85 7.87 -7.76
N GLN A 57 19.17 7.86 -7.96
CA GLN A 57 19.82 8.54 -9.07
C GLN A 57 19.25 8.10 -10.43
N ASP A 58 19.12 6.80 -10.65
CA ASP A 58 18.65 6.24 -11.92
C ASP A 58 17.14 6.43 -12.10
N LEU A 59 16.36 6.23 -11.04
CA LEU A 59 14.91 6.43 -11.06
C LEU A 59 14.56 7.90 -11.34
N VAL A 60 15.26 8.84 -10.71
CA VAL A 60 15.06 10.28 -10.92
C VAL A 60 15.47 10.70 -12.32
N ALA A 61 16.59 10.19 -12.84
CA ALA A 61 17.02 10.47 -14.21
C ALA A 61 15.98 9.98 -15.23
N LYS A 62 15.47 8.76 -15.07
CA LYS A 62 14.41 8.20 -15.93
C LYS A 62 13.12 9.02 -15.86
N LEU A 63 12.63 9.33 -14.66
CA LEU A 63 11.40 10.12 -14.49
C LEU A 63 11.55 11.53 -15.08
N HIS A 64 12.70 12.17 -14.85
CA HIS A 64 12.99 13.49 -15.39
C HIS A 64 13.01 13.49 -16.93
N GLY A 65 13.62 12.47 -17.56
CA GLY A 65 13.59 12.31 -19.02
C GLY A 65 12.16 12.20 -19.55
N LEU A 66 11.34 11.32 -18.95
CA LEU A 66 9.93 11.14 -19.32
C LEU A 66 9.09 12.41 -19.09
N TRP A 67 9.41 13.19 -18.05
CA TRP A 67 8.76 14.47 -17.78
C TRP A 67 9.07 15.51 -18.86
N MET A 68 10.33 15.61 -19.29
CA MET A 68 10.73 16.50 -20.39
C MET A 68 10.08 16.12 -21.72
N GLU A 69 9.97 14.82 -22.02
CA GLU A 69 9.23 14.33 -23.17
C GLU A 69 7.75 14.73 -23.14
N GLU A 70 7.11 14.65 -21.97
CA GLU A 70 5.71 15.04 -21.77
C GLU A 70 5.54 16.56 -21.91
N ILE A 71 6.47 17.37 -21.41
CA ILE A 71 6.48 18.83 -21.62
C ILE A 71 6.56 19.16 -23.12
N ASN A 72 7.51 18.54 -23.84
CA ASN A 72 7.68 18.76 -25.27
C ASN A 72 6.44 18.33 -26.07
N SER A 73 5.87 17.17 -25.72
CA SER A 73 4.65 16.65 -26.33
C SER A 73 3.42 17.50 -26.02
N ALA A 74 3.36 18.10 -24.84
CA ALA A 74 2.29 18.99 -24.43
C ALA A 74 2.37 20.33 -25.17
N LYS A 75 3.57 20.89 -25.33
CA LYS A 75 3.83 22.11 -26.11
C LYS A 75 3.43 21.96 -27.57
N LYS A 76 3.80 20.83 -28.21
CA LYS A 76 3.41 20.52 -29.60
C LYS A 76 1.89 20.42 -29.80
N ARG A 77 1.16 19.99 -28.78
CA ARG A 77 -0.30 19.79 -28.82
C ARG A 77 -1.09 20.94 -28.20
N GLY A 78 -0.44 22.05 -27.83
CA GLY A 78 -1.10 23.20 -27.19
C GLY A 78 -1.79 22.88 -25.86
N ARG A 79 -1.37 21.83 -25.14
CA ARG A 79 -2.00 21.36 -23.90
C ARG A 79 -1.08 21.59 -22.69
N LYS A 80 -1.66 21.59 -21.49
CA LYS A 80 -0.87 21.58 -20.24
C LYS A 80 -0.19 20.20 -20.03
N PRO A 81 1.09 20.15 -19.63
CA PRO A 81 1.78 18.90 -19.32
C PRO A 81 1.20 18.27 -18.05
N ARG A 82 1.20 16.93 -17.98
CA ARG A 82 0.60 16.18 -16.87
C ARG A 82 1.61 15.20 -16.28
N LEU A 83 2.06 15.45 -15.05
CA LEU A 83 3.11 14.66 -14.39
C LEU A 83 2.73 13.18 -14.24
N TRP A 84 1.47 12.88 -13.94
CA TRP A 84 0.98 11.51 -13.78
C TRP A 84 1.20 10.64 -15.04
N LYS A 85 1.25 11.23 -16.25
CA LYS A 85 1.58 10.47 -17.47
C LYS A 85 3.04 10.03 -17.50
N ALA A 86 3.95 10.88 -17.05
CA ALA A 86 5.36 10.54 -16.94
C ALA A 86 5.59 9.49 -15.84
N MET A 87 4.89 9.63 -14.70
CA MET A 87 4.88 8.64 -13.62
C MET A 87 4.38 7.27 -14.11
N PHE A 88 3.27 7.23 -14.86
CA PHE A 88 2.73 5.98 -15.38
C PHE A 88 3.67 5.32 -16.40
N LYS A 89 4.28 6.10 -17.30
CA LYS A 89 5.27 5.59 -18.26
C LYS A 89 6.51 4.98 -17.60
N LEU A 90 6.94 5.52 -16.45
CA LEU A 90 8.11 5.01 -15.72
C LEU A 90 7.95 3.53 -15.33
N PHE A 91 6.71 3.10 -15.03
CA PHE A 91 6.40 1.76 -14.54
C PHE A 91 5.63 0.91 -15.55
N LEU A 92 5.51 1.32 -16.81
CA LEU A 92 4.68 0.60 -17.79
C LEU A 92 5.09 -0.88 -17.91
N ARG A 93 6.39 -1.16 -17.88
CA ARG A 93 6.93 -2.53 -17.88
C ARG A 93 6.50 -3.32 -16.63
N ASP A 94 6.61 -2.69 -15.46
CA ASP A 94 6.24 -3.31 -14.18
C ASP A 94 4.72 -3.54 -14.10
N VAL A 95 3.91 -2.60 -14.61
CA VAL A 95 2.44 -2.74 -14.71
C VAL A 95 2.03 -3.90 -15.61
N ILE A 96 2.70 -4.08 -16.76
CA ILE A 96 2.42 -5.20 -17.67
C ILE A 96 2.76 -6.52 -16.99
N LEU A 97 3.92 -6.61 -16.34
CA LEU A 97 4.33 -7.81 -15.60
C LEU A 97 3.37 -8.10 -14.45
N PHE A 98 3.01 -7.09 -13.66
CA PHE A 98 2.04 -7.19 -12.57
C PHE A 98 0.70 -7.75 -13.08
N THR A 99 0.18 -7.17 -14.17
CA THR A 99 -1.10 -7.59 -14.75
C THR A 99 -1.03 -9.03 -15.25
N ALA A 100 0.07 -9.43 -15.89
CA ALA A 100 0.27 -10.81 -16.35
C ALA A 100 0.31 -11.80 -15.18
N LEU A 101 1.02 -11.48 -14.10
CA LEU A 101 1.07 -12.32 -12.90
C LEU A 101 -0.31 -12.43 -12.24
N LYS A 102 -1.04 -11.32 -12.14
CA LYS A 102 -2.39 -11.28 -11.56
C LYS A 102 -3.43 -12.03 -12.37
N LEU A 103 -3.32 -12.04 -13.70
CA LEU A 103 -4.19 -12.87 -14.54
C LEU A 103 -4.02 -14.36 -14.26
N VAL A 104 -2.80 -14.82 -14.01
CA VAL A 104 -2.53 -16.23 -13.64
C VAL A 104 -3.05 -16.55 -12.25
N ASP A 105 -2.81 -15.67 -11.27
CA ASP A 105 -3.35 -15.77 -9.90
C ASP A 105 -4.88 -15.97 -9.91
N GLU A 106 -5.60 -15.15 -10.70
CA GLU A 106 -7.06 -15.26 -10.80
C GLU A 106 -7.53 -16.48 -11.60
N ALA A 107 -6.85 -16.83 -12.69
CA ALA A 107 -7.17 -18.06 -13.44
C ALA A 107 -7.01 -19.32 -12.55
N MET A 108 -5.95 -19.38 -11.74
CA MET A 108 -5.76 -20.48 -10.77
C MET A 108 -6.81 -20.45 -9.66
N GLY A 109 -7.26 -19.26 -9.24
CA GLY A 109 -8.38 -19.09 -8.32
C GLY A 109 -9.69 -19.70 -8.85
N ILE A 110 -10.04 -19.41 -10.10
CA ILE A 110 -11.22 -19.98 -10.76
C ILE A 110 -11.07 -21.50 -10.88
N THR A 111 -9.88 -21.96 -11.30
CA THR A 111 -9.59 -23.39 -11.45
C THR A 111 -9.80 -24.13 -10.14
N LEU A 112 -9.34 -23.57 -9.02
CA LEU A 112 -9.54 -24.14 -7.68
C LEU A 112 -11.04 -24.29 -7.34
N VAL A 113 -11.84 -23.24 -7.58
CA VAL A 113 -13.29 -23.27 -7.32
C VAL A 113 -13.97 -24.35 -8.17
N VAL A 114 -13.62 -24.45 -9.45
CA VAL A 114 -14.16 -25.47 -10.37
C VAL A 114 -13.73 -26.88 -9.96
N SER A 115 -12.47 -27.10 -9.59
CA SER A 115 -11.98 -28.39 -9.11
C SER A 115 -12.71 -28.87 -7.86
N VAL A 116 -12.97 -27.96 -6.90
CA VAL A 116 -13.74 -28.28 -5.70
C VAL A 116 -15.19 -28.60 -6.04
N TRP A 117 -15.81 -27.86 -6.96
CA TRP A 117 -17.17 -28.17 -7.41
C TRP A 117 -17.25 -29.55 -8.06
N PHE A 118 -16.31 -29.92 -8.94
CA PHE A 118 -16.25 -31.26 -9.52
C PHE A 118 -16.05 -32.34 -8.46
N TYR A 119 -15.19 -32.09 -7.46
CA TYR A 119 -14.99 -32.99 -6.34
C TYR A 119 -16.29 -33.24 -5.56
N LEU A 120 -17.03 -32.18 -5.23
CA LEU A 120 -18.29 -32.29 -4.50
C LEU A 120 -19.36 -33.04 -5.30
N LYS A 121 -19.49 -32.73 -6.59
CA LYS A 121 -20.43 -33.44 -7.48
C LYS A 121 -20.10 -34.93 -7.58
N PHE A 122 -18.81 -35.27 -7.66
CA PHE A 122 -18.35 -36.66 -7.71
C PHE A 122 -18.65 -37.44 -6.41
N LEU A 123 -18.56 -36.78 -5.25
CA LEU A 123 -18.95 -37.39 -3.96
C LEU A 123 -20.47 -37.68 -3.89
N GLU A 124 -21.28 -36.84 -4.52
CA GLU A 124 -22.75 -36.98 -4.51
C GLU A 124 -23.24 -38.14 -5.39
N GLU A 125 -22.59 -38.39 -6.53
CA GLU A 125 -22.98 -39.44 -7.48
C GLU A 125 -22.64 -40.88 -7.01
N GLY A 126 -21.96 -41.06 -5.87
CA GLY A 126 -21.79 -42.35 -5.20
C GLY A 126 -21.06 -43.44 -6.00
N SER A 127 -20.31 -43.06 -7.03
CA SER A 127 -19.71 -44.01 -7.98
C SER A 127 -18.58 -44.85 -7.35
N HIS A 128 -18.51 -46.14 -7.73
CA HIS A 128 -17.42 -47.04 -7.33
C HIS A 128 -16.07 -46.49 -7.82
N MET A 129 -15.19 -46.17 -6.87
CA MET A 129 -13.97 -45.39 -7.11
C MET A 129 -12.92 -46.13 -7.95
N ASP A 130 -12.55 -45.56 -9.09
CA ASP A 130 -11.22 -45.76 -9.66
C ASP A 130 -10.23 -44.85 -8.91
N GLN A 131 -9.21 -45.43 -8.28
CA GLN A 131 -8.23 -44.69 -7.47
C GLN A 131 -7.51 -43.61 -8.29
N THR A 132 -7.34 -43.83 -9.59
CA THR A 132 -6.69 -42.90 -10.52
C THR A 132 -7.46 -41.58 -10.64
N TYR A 133 -8.79 -41.64 -10.69
CA TYR A 133 -9.66 -40.48 -10.86
C TYR A 133 -9.67 -39.59 -9.60
N VAL A 134 -9.72 -40.21 -8.42
CA VAL A 134 -9.65 -39.51 -7.13
C VAL A 134 -8.33 -38.77 -6.97
N VAL A 135 -7.20 -39.43 -7.31
CA VAL A 135 -5.87 -38.79 -7.27
C VAL A 135 -5.80 -37.60 -8.24
N GLY A 136 -6.41 -37.70 -9.42
CA GLY A 136 -6.49 -36.60 -10.39
C GLY A 136 -7.21 -35.37 -9.85
N ILE A 137 -8.34 -35.54 -9.17
CA ILE A 137 -9.10 -34.43 -8.57
C ILE A 137 -8.34 -33.81 -7.39
N VAL A 138 -7.74 -34.62 -6.53
CA VAL A 138 -6.95 -34.09 -5.41
C VAL A 138 -5.74 -33.30 -5.93
N ALA A 139 -5.08 -33.79 -6.98
CA ALA A 139 -4.00 -33.06 -7.64
C ALA A 139 -4.47 -31.76 -8.29
N SER A 140 -5.69 -31.72 -8.87
CA SER A 140 -6.27 -30.51 -9.47
C SER A 140 -6.71 -29.46 -8.45
N ILE A 141 -6.80 -29.80 -7.17
CA ILE A 141 -6.97 -28.85 -6.07
C ILE A 141 -5.59 -28.37 -5.58
N GLY A 142 -4.66 -29.31 -5.34
CA GLY A 142 -3.35 -29.02 -4.79
C GLY A 142 -2.46 -28.18 -5.71
N ILE A 143 -2.29 -28.58 -6.97
CA ILE A 143 -1.35 -27.93 -7.89
C ILE A 143 -1.73 -26.46 -8.17
N PRO A 144 -2.98 -26.12 -8.54
CA PRO A 144 -3.37 -24.73 -8.76
C PRO A 144 -3.28 -23.88 -7.50
N SER A 145 -3.55 -24.45 -6.32
CA SER A 145 -3.41 -23.72 -5.05
C SER A 145 -1.96 -23.27 -4.78
N LEU A 146 -0.99 -24.15 -5.05
CA LEU A 146 0.43 -23.83 -4.90
C LEU A 146 0.86 -22.76 -5.90
N ILE A 147 0.49 -22.95 -7.17
CA ILE A 147 0.79 -21.97 -8.24
C ILE A 147 0.20 -20.61 -7.86
N LYS A 148 -1.07 -20.56 -7.45
CA LYS A 148 -1.74 -19.32 -7.04
C LYS A 148 -0.93 -18.56 -5.98
N VAL A 149 -0.50 -19.23 -4.92
CA VAL A 149 0.29 -18.61 -3.84
C VAL A 149 1.58 -17.97 -4.35
N PHE A 150 2.29 -18.64 -5.26
CA PHE A 150 3.51 -18.05 -5.87
C PHE A 150 3.20 -16.77 -6.65
N PHE A 151 2.21 -16.80 -7.54
CA PHE A 151 1.87 -15.65 -8.38
C PHE A 151 1.31 -14.49 -7.56
N TYR A 152 0.50 -14.79 -6.54
CA TYR A 152 -0.01 -13.82 -5.59
C TYR A 152 1.13 -13.03 -4.94
N HIS A 153 2.07 -13.71 -4.27
CA HIS A 153 3.17 -13.03 -3.56
C HIS A 153 4.12 -12.27 -4.48
N HIS A 154 4.38 -12.78 -5.69
CA HIS A 154 5.21 -12.05 -6.66
C HIS A 154 4.54 -10.79 -7.19
N SER A 155 3.23 -10.86 -7.45
CA SER A 155 2.47 -9.69 -7.88
C SER A 155 2.40 -8.63 -6.78
N ASP A 156 2.20 -9.04 -5.52
CA ASP A 156 2.16 -8.15 -4.36
C ASP A 156 3.52 -7.47 -4.11
N TYR A 157 4.60 -8.26 -4.13
CA TYR A 157 5.96 -7.73 -4.05
C TYR A 157 6.25 -6.68 -5.14
N LEU A 158 5.80 -6.93 -6.38
CA LEU A 158 5.97 -5.99 -7.48
C LEU A 158 5.18 -4.69 -7.27
N ALA A 159 3.95 -4.78 -6.74
CA ALA A 159 3.13 -3.60 -6.44
C ALA A 159 3.76 -2.71 -5.36
N VAL A 160 4.27 -3.32 -4.28
CA VAL A 160 4.99 -2.60 -3.21
C VAL A 160 6.26 -1.95 -3.78
N LEU A 161 7.03 -2.70 -4.58
CA LEU A 161 8.27 -2.20 -5.17
C LEU A 161 8.01 -1.01 -6.11
N MET A 162 6.95 -1.06 -6.92
CA MET A 162 6.52 0.05 -7.76
C MET A 162 6.20 1.32 -6.94
N GLY A 163 5.50 1.17 -5.82
CA GLY A 163 5.20 2.29 -4.91
C GLY A 163 6.46 2.94 -4.35
N VAL A 164 7.40 2.14 -3.82
CA VAL A 164 8.67 2.64 -3.26
C VAL A 164 9.53 3.31 -4.33
N ARG A 165 9.59 2.73 -5.54
CA ARG A 165 10.30 3.34 -6.68
C ARG A 165 9.67 4.68 -7.07
N LEU A 166 8.34 4.75 -7.14
CA LEU A 166 7.62 5.97 -7.50
C LEU A 166 7.87 7.09 -6.49
N LYS A 167 7.72 6.79 -5.19
CA LYS A 167 8.05 7.71 -4.10
C LYS A 167 9.47 8.26 -4.21
N SER A 168 10.45 7.37 -4.38
CA SER A 168 11.87 7.75 -4.48
C SER A 168 12.13 8.65 -5.69
N ALA A 169 11.52 8.33 -6.84
CA ALA A 169 11.65 9.12 -8.06
C ALA A 169 11.01 10.51 -7.93
N VAL A 170 9.82 10.61 -7.32
CA VAL A 170 9.09 11.87 -7.12
C VAL A 170 9.84 12.78 -6.14
N ILE A 171 10.28 12.25 -4.99
CA ILE A 171 11.06 13.03 -4.01
C ILE A 171 12.34 13.58 -4.63
N GLY A 172 13.08 12.73 -5.36
CA GLY A 172 14.31 13.17 -6.02
C GLY A 172 14.07 14.15 -7.17
N LEU A 173 12.96 14.02 -7.91
CA LEU A 173 12.56 15.00 -8.93
C LEU A 173 12.22 16.37 -8.31
N ILE A 174 11.50 16.37 -7.17
CA ILE A 174 11.20 17.60 -6.42
C ILE A 174 12.51 18.26 -5.95
N HIS A 175 13.41 17.48 -5.36
CA HIS A 175 14.72 17.98 -4.91
C HIS A 175 15.54 18.59 -6.05
N LYS A 176 15.59 17.90 -7.20
CA LYS A 176 16.25 18.40 -8.41
C LYS A 176 15.62 19.71 -8.88
N THR A 177 14.28 19.76 -8.94
CA THR A 177 13.53 20.96 -9.34
C THR A 177 13.82 22.15 -8.43
N ILE A 178 13.88 21.95 -7.11
CA ILE A 178 14.20 23.00 -6.14
C ILE A 178 15.61 23.54 -6.36
N THR A 179 16.58 22.65 -6.60
CA THR A 179 18.00 23.00 -6.76
C THR A 179 18.26 23.75 -8.08
N GLU A 180 17.52 23.42 -9.14
CA GLU A 180 17.67 24.01 -10.47
C GLU A 180 16.79 25.25 -10.69
N SER A 181 15.81 25.51 -9.82
CA SER A 181 14.88 26.64 -9.95
C SER A 181 15.50 27.98 -9.56
N ARG A 182 15.03 29.07 -10.19
CA ARG A 182 15.43 30.43 -9.84
C ARG A 182 14.88 30.80 -8.47
N ARG A 183 15.65 31.59 -7.70
CA ARG A 183 15.23 32.07 -6.37
C ARG A 183 13.91 32.85 -6.40
N SER A 184 13.63 33.61 -7.47
CA SER A 184 12.39 34.36 -7.66
C SER A 184 11.14 33.49 -7.81
N ASP A 185 11.30 32.27 -8.33
CA ASP A 185 10.21 31.30 -8.43
C ASP A 185 10.03 30.54 -7.13
N LEU A 186 11.13 30.25 -6.44
CA LEU A 186 11.12 29.57 -5.15
C LEU A 186 10.57 30.47 -4.03
N SER A 187 10.79 31.78 -4.09
CA SER A 187 10.25 32.75 -3.11
C SER A 187 8.72 32.85 -3.10
N LYS A 188 8.05 32.30 -4.12
CA LYS A 188 6.58 32.19 -4.16
C LYS A 188 6.05 31.11 -3.21
N PHE A 189 6.92 30.17 -2.79
CA PHE A 189 6.56 29.07 -1.91
C PHE A 189 7.25 29.22 -0.55
N THR A 190 6.53 28.91 0.53
CA THR A 190 7.14 28.88 1.85
C THR A 190 7.95 27.59 2.03
N THR A 191 9.04 27.65 2.79
CA THR A 191 9.84 26.46 3.13
C THR A 191 8.96 25.38 3.78
N GLY A 192 8.01 25.78 4.64
CA GLY A 192 7.05 24.87 5.25
C GLY A 192 6.16 24.14 4.22
N HIS A 193 5.72 24.83 3.17
CA HIS A 193 4.93 24.21 2.11
C HIS A 193 5.71 23.13 1.35
N ILE A 194 6.99 23.39 1.04
CA ILE A 194 7.86 22.41 0.36
C ILE A 194 8.13 21.20 1.26
N VAL A 195 8.43 21.43 2.55
CA VAL A 195 8.65 20.34 3.50
C VAL A 195 7.39 19.49 3.65
N ASN A 196 6.21 20.10 3.71
CA ASN A 196 4.94 19.37 3.77
C ASN A 196 4.71 18.53 2.50
N LEU A 197 4.96 19.10 1.32
CA LEU A 197 4.84 18.39 0.04
C LEU A 197 5.70 17.12 0.00
N VAL A 198 6.94 17.19 0.50
CA VAL A 198 7.86 16.04 0.49
C VAL A 198 7.53 15.03 1.60
N SER A 199 7.22 15.51 2.81
CA SER A 199 7.01 14.66 3.99
C SER A 199 5.63 14.01 4.06
N ASN A 200 4.63 14.59 3.39
CA ASN A 200 3.26 14.08 3.37
C ASN A 200 2.86 13.59 1.98
N ASP A 201 2.72 14.49 0.99
CA ASP A 201 2.18 14.13 -0.33
C ASP A 201 3.07 13.15 -1.11
N ALA A 202 4.37 13.45 -1.20
CA ALA A 202 5.32 12.56 -1.89
C ALA A 202 5.55 11.26 -1.11
N LYS A 203 5.42 11.29 0.22
CA LYS A 203 5.55 10.09 1.05
C LYS A 203 4.45 9.09 0.76
N ARG A 204 3.18 9.54 0.69
CA ARG A 204 2.00 8.71 0.36
C ARG A 204 2.05 8.03 -1.02
N MET A 205 3.01 8.37 -1.87
CA MET A 205 3.17 7.71 -3.17
C MET A 205 3.60 6.24 -3.05
N ASP A 206 4.08 5.78 -1.89
CA ASP A 206 4.34 4.36 -1.65
C ASP A 206 3.03 3.54 -1.56
N GLU A 207 2.02 4.06 -0.85
CA GLU A 207 0.67 3.47 -0.74
C GLU A 207 -0.04 3.34 -2.10
N LEU A 208 0.28 4.23 -3.05
CA LEU A 208 -0.29 4.18 -4.40
C LEU A 208 0.11 2.94 -5.18
N GLY A 209 1.24 2.30 -4.87
CA GLY A 209 1.67 1.08 -5.56
C GLY A 209 0.68 -0.06 -5.35
N ILE A 210 0.32 -0.32 -4.10
CA ILE A 210 -0.67 -1.32 -3.69
C ILE A 210 -2.05 -0.93 -4.22
N SER A 211 -2.48 0.32 -3.96
CA SER A 211 -3.80 0.81 -4.39
C SER A 211 -4.00 0.72 -5.91
N LEU A 212 -2.96 1.02 -6.69
CA LEU A 212 -2.99 0.88 -8.15
C LEU A 212 -3.06 -0.59 -8.58
N GLY A 213 -2.33 -1.47 -7.89
CA GLY A 213 -2.38 -2.91 -8.13
C GLY A 213 -3.77 -3.49 -7.92
N GLU A 214 -4.45 -3.11 -6.83
CA GLU A 214 -5.83 -3.51 -6.55
C GLU A 214 -6.82 -2.93 -7.57
N ALA A 215 -6.67 -1.65 -7.92
CA ALA A 215 -7.48 -1.01 -8.93
C ALA A 215 -7.35 -1.68 -10.31
N LEU A 216 -6.15 -2.16 -10.67
CA LEU A 216 -5.91 -2.92 -11.89
C LEU A 216 -6.44 -4.37 -11.82
N SER A 217 -6.52 -4.94 -10.63
CA SER A 217 -7.01 -6.31 -10.41
C SER A 217 -8.55 -6.37 -10.39
N THR A 218 -9.22 -5.30 -9.97
CA THR A 218 -10.69 -5.23 -9.83
C THR A 218 -11.45 -5.58 -11.12
N PRO A 219 -11.08 -5.07 -12.31
CA PRO A 219 -11.76 -5.46 -13.56
C PRO A 219 -11.67 -6.95 -13.85
N ILE A 220 -10.55 -7.60 -13.52
CA ILE A 220 -10.37 -9.05 -13.70
C ILE A 220 -11.38 -9.78 -12.81
N ALA A 221 -11.47 -9.41 -11.53
CA ALA A 221 -12.43 -9.99 -10.59
C ALA A 221 -13.89 -9.79 -11.05
N VAL A 222 -14.25 -8.61 -11.57
CA VAL A 222 -15.59 -8.35 -12.10
C VAL A 222 -15.92 -9.29 -13.27
N VAL A 223 -14.97 -9.52 -14.18
CA VAL A 223 -15.18 -10.47 -15.29
C VAL A 223 -15.46 -11.87 -14.75
N VAL A 224 -14.71 -12.34 -13.74
CA VAL A 224 -14.96 -13.64 -13.11
C VAL A 224 -16.36 -13.72 -12.52
N VAL A 225 -16.77 -12.69 -11.79
CA VAL A 225 -18.09 -12.58 -11.15
C VAL A 225 -19.22 -12.63 -12.18
N VAL A 226 -19.04 -11.96 -13.33
CA VAL A 226 -20.01 -11.98 -14.45
C VAL A 226 -20.05 -13.33 -15.19
N LEU A 227 -18.96 -14.10 -15.17
CA LEU A 227 -18.90 -15.43 -15.78
C LEU A 227 -19.54 -16.52 -14.89
N LEU A 228 -19.66 -16.32 -13.59
CA LEU A 228 -20.23 -17.30 -12.65
C LEU A 228 -21.65 -17.80 -13.01
N PRO A 229 -22.59 -16.96 -13.46
CA PRO A 229 -23.90 -17.40 -13.93
C PRO A 229 -23.87 -18.36 -15.11
N LEU A 230 -22.86 -18.29 -15.96
CA LEU A 230 -22.70 -19.22 -17.08
C LEU A 230 -22.22 -20.59 -16.60
N LEU A 231 -21.45 -20.66 -15.51
CA LEU A 231 -20.91 -21.92 -14.97
C LEU A 231 -21.85 -22.62 -13.99
N VAL A 232 -22.49 -21.87 -13.08
CA VAL A 232 -23.28 -22.42 -11.96
C VAL A 232 -24.79 -22.33 -12.21
N GLY A 233 -25.21 -21.50 -13.18
CA GLY A 233 -26.62 -21.27 -13.50
C GLY A 233 -27.29 -20.21 -12.62
N TRP A 234 -28.63 -20.20 -12.64
CA TRP A 234 -29.49 -19.23 -11.97
C TRP A 234 -29.22 -18.99 -10.48
N PRO A 235 -28.83 -19.99 -9.65
CA PRO A 235 -28.54 -19.77 -8.23
C PRO A 235 -27.46 -18.72 -7.97
N SER A 236 -26.49 -18.55 -8.88
CA SER A 236 -25.42 -17.56 -8.72
C SER A 236 -25.91 -16.10 -8.75
N LEU A 237 -27.05 -15.81 -9.39
CA LEU A 237 -27.65 -14.47 -9.40
C LEU A 237 -28.10 -14.03 -8.00
N SER A 238 -28.55 -14.98 -7.17
CA SER A 238 -28.91 -14.68 -5.77
C SER A 238 -27.69 -14.25 -4.94
N CYS A 239 -26.54 -14.88 -5.19
CA CYS A 239 -25.26 -14.52 -4.58
C CYS A 239 -24.77 -13.15 -5.07
N LEU A 240 -24.91 -12.86 -6.37
CA LEU A 240 -24.59 -11.54 -6.94
C LEU A 240 -25.44 -10.43 -6.32
N LEU A 241 -26.75 -10.65 -6.18
CA LEU A 241 -27.65 -9.70 -5.53
C LEU A 241 -27.23 -9.45 -4.08
N LEU A 242 -26.94 -10.51 -3.32
CA LEU A 242 -26.47 -10.39 -1.94
C LEU A 242 -25.15 -9.61 -1.87
N MET A 243 -24.21 -9.86 -2.78
CA MET A 243 -22.94 -9.15 -2.85
C MET A 243 -23.13 -7.65 -3.14
N LEU A 244 -24.04 -7.29 -4.04
CA LEU A 244 -24.39 -5.89 -4.30
C LEU A 244 -25.01 -5.22 -3.07
N VAL A 245 -25.91 -5.91 -2.36
CA VAL A 245 -26.49 -5.41 -1.11
C VAL A 245 -25.40 -5.20 -0.06
N LEU A 246 -24.46 -6.14 0.09
CA LEU A 246 -23.32 -6.00 1.00
C LEU A 246 -22.43 -4.82 0.61
N ILE A 247 -22.16 -4.60 -0.68
CA ILE A 247 -21.40 -3.42 -1.14
C ILE A 247 -22.12 -2.12 -0.73
N ILE A 248 -23.44 -2.04 -0.94
CA ILE A 248 -24.23 -0.85 -0.54
C ILE A 248 -24.16 -0.64 0.98
N ILE A 249 -24.29 -1.70 1.77
CA ILE A 249 -24.16 -1.63 3.23
C ILE A 249 -22.77 -1.12 3.63
N ASN A 250 -21.69 -1.64 3.03
CA ASN A 250 -20.33 -1.18 3.28
C ASN A 250 -20.14 0.30 2.93
N LEU A 251 -20.72 0.78 1.83
CA LEU A 251 -20.67 2.20 1.44
C LEU A 251 -21.36 3.11 2.47
N LEU A 252 -22.53 2.71 2.97
CA LEU A 252 -23.27 3.45 4.00
C LEU A 252 -22.52 3.44 5.34
N LEU A 253 -21.95 2.29 5.74
CA LEU A 253 -21.14 2.17 6.94
C LEU A 253 -19.86 3.02 6.86
N THR A 254 -19.24 3.10 5.66
CA THR A 254 -18.07 3.95 5.42
C THR A 254 -18.40 5.43 5.65
N GLN A 255 -19.58 5.90 5.26
CA GLN A 255 -20.01 7.28 5.52
C GLN A 255 -20.20 7.56 7.01
N LEU A 256 -20.76 6.60 7.75
CA LEU A 256 -20.90 6.71 9.20
C LEU A 256 -19.51 6.74 9.88
N TYR A 257 -18.62 5.86 9.45
CA TYR A 257 -17.23 5.77 9.88
C TYR A 257 -16.48 7.09 9.68
N THR A 258 -16.58 7.70 8.50
CA THR A 258 -15.85 8.94 8.20
C THR A 258 -16.33 10.08 9.09
N ASN A 259 -17.63 10.17 9.37
CA ASN A 259 -18.19 11.18 10.28
C ASN A 259 -17.67 11.01 11.71
N ILE A 260 -17.65 9.78 12.25
CA ILE A 260 -17.11 9.51 13.59
C ILE A 260 -15.62 9.85 13.65
N ARG A 261 -14.85 9.49 12.61
CA ARG A 261 -13.42 9.80 12.52
C ARG A 261 -13.16 11.31 12.48
N LEU A 262 -14.02 12.08 11.80
CA LEU A 262 -13.94 13.54 11.79
C LEU A 262 -14.19 14.13 13.19
N GLU A 263 -15.18 13.61 13.92
CA GLU A 263 -15.42 14.04 15.30
C GLU A 263 -14.25 13.67 16.23
N GLN A 264 -13.68 12.47 16.10
CA GLN A 264 -12.48 12.07 16.84
C GLN A 264 -11.30 12.99 16.56
N ALA A 265 -11.10 13.39 15.29
CA ALA A 265 -10.05 14.34 14.91
C ALA A 265 -10.24 15.69 15.62
N LYS A 266 -11.47 16.25 15.60
CA LYS A 266 -11.78 17.53 16.29
C LYS A 266 -11.48 17.46 17.79
N VAL A 267 -11.86 16.36 18.46
CA VAL A 267 -11.63 16.17 19.90
C VAL A 267 -10.14 16.02 20.18
N THR A 268 -9.43 15.29 19.33
CA THR A 268 -7.97 15.10 19.45
C THR A 268 -7.24 16.43 19.29
N ASP A 269 -7.61 17.24 18.29
CA ASP A 269 -7.03 18.57 18.07
C ASP A 269 -7.29 19.49 19.27
N LYS A 270 -8.52 19.51 19.80
CA LYS A 270 -8.86 20.28 20.99
C LYS A 270 -8.05 19.84 22.22
N ARG A 271 -7.88 18.53 22.42
CA ARG A 271 -7.08 17.97 23.52
C ARG A 271 -5.62 18.38 23.38
N LEU A 272 -5.04 18.28 22.18
CA LEU A 272 -3.65 18.66 21.93
C LEU A 272 -3.44 20.17 22.11
N ALA A 273 -4.39 21.01 21.69
CA ALA A 273 -4.35 22.45 21.90
C ALA A 273 -4.33 22.80 23.41
N VAL A 274 -5.25 22.25 24.20
CA VAL A 274 -5.29 22.47 25.66
C VAL A 274 -4.00 21.98 26.32
N MET A 275 -3.47 20.82 25.94
CA MET A 275 -2.19 20.32 26.47
C MET A 275 -1.02 21.23 26.13
N SER A 276 -1.00 21.78 24.91
CA SER A 276 0.02 22.75 24.47
C SER A 276 -0.05 24.04 25.31
N GLU A 277 -1.25 24.57 25.52
CA GLU A 277 -1.47 25.76 26.37
C GLU A 277 -1.00 25.55 27.81
N ILE A 278 -1.30 24.39 28.41
CA ILE A 278 -0.85 24.03 29.76
C ILE A 278 0.69 23.99 29.83
N ILE A 279 1.35 23.40 28.83
CA ILE A 279 2.83 23.27 28.80
C ILE A 279 3.47 24.66 28.64
N CYS A 280 2.96 25.49 27.72
CA CYS A 280 3.45 26.86 27.53
C CYS A 280 3.22 27.72 28.78
N GLY A 281 2.10 27.54 29.48
CA GLY A 281 1.69 28.30 30.67
C GLY A 281 2.06 27.65 32.01
N ILE A 282 2.90 26.61 32.05
CA ILE A 282 3.01 25.71 33.21
C ILE A 282 3.36 26.43 34.53
N ARG A 283 4.16 27.51 34.46
CA ARG A 283 4.53 28.29 35.65
C ARG A 283 3.33 29.00 36.27
N ALA A 284 2.43 29.54 35.45
CA ALA A 284 1.20 30.18 35.93
C ALA A 284 0.23 29.13 36.50
N VAL A 285 0.08 27.99 35.82
CA VAL A 285 -0.76 26.88 36.29
C VAL A 285 -0.34 26.41 37.69
N LYS A 286 0.98 26.27 37.92
CA LYS A 286 1.56 25.91 39.22
C LYS A 286 1.38 27.01 40.28
N MET A 287 1.59 28.27 39.92
CA MET A 287 1.46 29.42 40.83
C MET A 287 0.02 29.59 41.36
N TYR A 288 -0.98 29.34 40.51
CA TYR A 288 -2.40 29.43 40.88
C TYR A 288 -3.00 28.09 41.33
N ALA A 289 -2.21 27.00 41.38
CA ALA A 289 -2.66 25.65 41.71
C ALA A 289 -3.85 25.15 40.84
N TRP A 290 -3.89 25.53 39.56
CA TRP A 290 -4.97 25.18 38.61
C TRP A 290 -4.87 23.76 38.02
N GLU A 291 -3.93 22.94 38.51
CA GLU A 291 -3.66 21.60 38.01
C GLU A 291 -4.90 20.70 37.99
N TRP A 292 -5.67 20.73 39.08
CA TRP A 292 -6.89 19.93 39.20
C TRP A 292 -7.93 20.32 38.14
N LYS A 293 -8.07 21.63 37.87
CA LYS A 293 -9.06 22.11 36.92
C LYS A 293 -8.71 21.75 35.48
N TYR A 294 -7.44 21.87 35.13
CA TYR A 294 -6.96 21.44 33.82
C TYR A 294 -7.00 19.91 33.66
N ASN A 295 -6.68 19.16 34.72
CA ASN A 295 -6.79 17.69 34.72
C ASN A 295 -8.23 17.23 34.45
N GLU A 296 -9.23 17.80 35.13
CA GLU A 296 -10.65 17.53 34.85
C GLU A 296 -11.01 17.80 33.37
N THR A 297 -10.53 18.91 32.83
CA THR A 297 -10.81 19.29 31.43
C THR A 297 -10.21 18.28 30.45
N VAL A 298 -8.97 17.85 30.68
CA VAL A 298 -8.30 16.83 29.86
C VAL A 298 -8.97 15.46 30.01
N GLN A 299 -9.37 15.07 31.22
CA GLN A 299 -10.08 13.82 31.47
C GLN A 299 -11.45 13.78 30.78
N ALA A 300 -12.21 14.89 30.79
CA ALA A 300 -13.48 14.99 30.07
C ALA A 300 -13.30 14.79 28.56
N LEU A 301 -12.29 15.46 27.97
CA LEU A 301 -11.96 15.28 26.55
C LEU A 301 -11.52 13.84 26.24
N ARG A 302 -10.74 13.21 27.13
CA ARG A 302 -10.30 11.82 26.98
C ARG A 302 -11.46 10.84 27.09
N GLY A 303 -12.39 11.05 28.03
CA GLY A 303 -13.59 10.22 28.19
C GLY A 303 -14.48 10.28 26.94
N TYR A 304 -14.73 11.49 26.41
CA TYR A 304 -15.49 11.65 25.17
C TYR A 304 -14.78 11.00 23.97
N PHE A 305 -13.47 11.19 23.84
CA PHE A 305 -12.67 10.50 22.82
C PHE A 305 -12.80 8.97 22.93
N GLN A 306 -12.73 8.43 24.14
CA GLN A 306 -12.82 6.99 24.38
C GLN A 306 -14.19 6.42 24.01
N ILE A 307 -15.27 7.16 24.27
CA ILE A 307 -16.63 6.79 23.83
C ILE A 307 -16.68 6.74 22.29
N LEU A 308 -16.23 7.80 21.61
CA LEU A 308 -16.17 7.83 20.15
C LEU A 308 -15.27 6.71 19.59
N PHE A 309 -14.18 6.39 20.27
CA PHE A 309 -13.28 5.29 19.91
C PHE A 309 -13.96 3.92 20.06
N SER A 310 -14.72 3.70 21.13
CA SER A 310 -15.51 2.47 21.30
C SER A 310 -16.58 2.32 20.22
N TYR A 311 -17.30 3.39 19.86
CA TYR A 311 -18.25 3.36 18.73
C TYR A 311 -17.56 3.07 17.40
N TYR A 312 -16.43 3.73 17.14
CA TYR A 312 -15.61 3.49 15.96
C TYR A 312 -15.14 2.04 15.87
N TYR A 313 -14.56 1.51 16.95
CA TYR A 313 -14.06 0.14 17.00
C TYR A 313 -15.17 -0.89 16.81
N PHE A 314 -16.32 -0.66 17.44
CA PHE A 314 -17.50 -1.50 17.23
C PHE A 314 -17.87 -1.54 15.75
N ILE A 315 -17.99 -0.39 15.08
CA ILE A 315 -18.34 -0.32 13.65
C ILE A 315 -17.25 -0.96 12.77
N CYS A 316 -15.96 -0.78 13.08
CA CYS A 316 -14.86 -1.37 12.31
C CYS A 316 -14.82 -2.90 12.40
N VAL A 317 -15.03 -3.48 13.60
CA VAL A 317 -15.09 -4.94 13.78
C VAL A 317 -16.19 -5.56 12.92
N TYR A 318 -17.33 -4.88 12.79
CA TYR A 318 -18.43 -5.33 11.94
C TYR A 318 -18.18 -5.14 10.42
N ASN A 319 -17.28 -4.24 10.01
CA ASN A 319 -16.95 -4.02 8.59
C ASN A 319 -15.81 -4.90 8.05
N PHE A 320 -15.26 -5.82 8.86
CA PHE A 320 -14.19 -6.73 8.43
C PHE A 320 -12.92 -6.03 7.87
N ASP A 321 -12.74 -4.74 8.15
CA ASP A 321 -11.58 -3.96 7.72
C ASP A 321 -10.50 -4.00 8.81
N ARG A 322 -9.63 -5.02 8.72
CA ARG A 322 -8.54 -5.25 9.66
C ARG A 322 -7.42 -4.20 9.55
N GLU A 323 -7.22 -3.63 8.38
CA GLU A 323 -6.10 -2.69 8.15
C GLU A 323 -6.40 -1.30 8.71
N SER A 324 -7.66 -0.84 8.59
CA SER A 324 -8.10 0.43 9.21
C SER A 324 -8.09 0.41 10.75
N CYS A 325 -8.07 -0.77 11.39
CA CYS A 325 -7.95 -0.92 12.84
C CYS A 325 -6.51 -0.81 13.36
N LEU A 326 -5.50 -1.02 12.52
CA LEU A 326 -4.09 -1.03 12.94
C LEU A 326 -3.44 0.36 12.95
N PHE A 327 -4.06 1.33 12.28
CA PHE A 327 -3.54 2.71 12.15
C PHE A 327 -4.35 3.78 12.91
N ALA A 328 -5.27 3.38 13.80
CA ALA A 328 -6.01 4.27 14.71
C ALA A 328 -5.46 4.18 16.14
#